data_AF-Q53VZ9-F1
#
_entry.id   AF-Q53VZ9-F1
#
_cell.length_a   1.000
_cell.length_b   1.000
_cell.length_c   1.000
_cell.angle_alpha   90.00
_cell.angle_beta   90.00
_cell.angle_gamma   90.00
#
_symmetry.space_group_name_H-M   'P 1'
#
loop_
_entity.id
_entity.type
_entity.pdbx_description
1 polymer ?
#
loop_
_entity_poly.entity_id
_entity_poly.type
_entity_poly.pdbx_seq_one_letter_code
_entity_poly.pdbx_strand_id
1 'polypeptide(L)'
;MVGEGYQTVAPGETATYTLRLSFREGAGPVTLRVALADPCAKGTSYCPGWDSTRYPGVEHPRETLTLTPGTPEVSLAFQVASDALPQGPFKYEVVLTGQDASGKTVEEVVPLYLKILPPGERSGMEAWNFWRSYLGLSPVREDPEWSFWAWLHSRYMAMNYPNNLPHDEDLSQPFASPEGQQAGRKGNEWGYFSRRSGQPYWPPEESPINGWIAAPFHRFNMIAPRATNGGFGIYKDAGPVPGYGDGYGRSWANLPNLYGGTGSVPYLLFPAPDRELALERYQGRENPNPTAPCMNPDNSPKRPFLTQEGLTWDDGTGVVRTPIGLPLTLQTFPASPVDTEVLEGRLTRLSDGSLNPLCAYGSLQYWEERDSWREKALKILRGQGAVIAFPHEPLTPGAEYEAYLKVRLGSEVREFTWRFRVASQGNLRPLRVEPAHEFWEVR
;
A
#
# COMPACT_ATOMS: atom_id res chain seq x y z
N MET A 1 30.21 -5.29 -4.79
CA MET A 1 29.48 -4.15 -5.39
C MET A 1 29.88 -2.89 -4.64
N VAL A 2 30.25 -1.81 -5.33
CA VAL A 2 30.44 -0.48 -4.74
C VAL A 2 29.33 0.39 -5.31
N GLY A 3 28.22 0.53 -4.59
CA GLY A 3 27.03 1.25 -5.07
C GLY A 3 25.75 0.76 -4.40
N GLU A 4 24.68 1.54 -4.53
CA GLU A 4 23.34 1.14 -4.07
C GLU A 4 22.77 0.10 -5.04
N GLY A 5 22.40 -1.07 -4.51
CA GLY A 5 21.73 -2.12 -5.29
C GLY A 5 20.30 -1.77 -5.68
N TYR A 6 19.80 -0.59 -5.27
CA TYR A 6 18.48 -0.08 -5.60
C TYR A 6 18.63 1.34 -6.14
N GLN A 7 18.05 1.64 -7.30
CA GLN A 7 17.99 3.01 -7.83
C GLN A 7 16.56 3.36 -8.26
N THR A 8 16.21 4.62 -8.03
CA THR A 8 15.02 5.25 -8.61
C THR A 8 15.45 6.11 -9.78
N VAL A 9 14.79 5.96 -10.93
CA VAL A 9 15.17 6.64 -12.18
C VAL A 9 13.94 7.20 -12.88
N ALA A 10 14.06 8.41 -13.43
CA ALA A 10 12.97 9.05 -14.15
C ALA A 10 12.81 8.46 -15.57
N PRO A 11 11.59 8.52 -16.14
CA PRO A 11 11.39 8.24 -17.56
C PRO A 11 12.31 9.09 -18.44
N GLY A 12 12.98 8.45 -19.41
CA GLY A 12 13.93 9.10 -20.32
C GLY A 12 15.37 9.21 -19.78
N GLU A 13 15.63 8.79 -18.53
CA GLU A 13 16.97 8.79 -17.94
C GLU A 13 17.63 7.40 -17.98
N THR A 14 18.89 7.32 -17.54
CA THR A 14 19.68 6.08 -17.51
C THR A 14 20.16 5.79 -16.10
N ALA A 15 19.82 4.62 -15.57
CA ALA A 15 20.40 4.08 -14.35
C ALA A 15 21.80 3.53 -14.64
N THR A 16 22.79 3.84 -13.81
CA THR A 16 24.13 3.27 -13.95
C THR A 16 24.54 2.56 -12.66
N TYR A 17 24.82 1.26 -12.76
CA TYR A 17 25.34 0.45 -11.65
C TYR A 17 26.80 0.12 -11.89
N THR A 18 27.67 0.57 -10.99
CA THR A 18 29.10 0.23 -11.03
C THR A 18 29.36 -1.00 -10.17
N LEU A 19 29.85 -2.05 -10.81
CA LEU A 19 30.29 -3.26 -10.12
C LEU A 19 31.80 -3.35 -10.16
N ARG A 20 32.38 -3.48 -8.97
CA ARG A 20 33.80 -3.76 -8.78
C ARG A 20 33.97 -5.10 -8.05
N LEU A 21 34.79 -5.96 -8.63
CA LEU A 21 35.18 -7.24 -8.05
C LEU A 21 36.54 -7.13 -7.36
N SER A 22 36.69 -7.88 -6.27
CA SER A 22 37.97 -8.08 -5.60
C SER A 22 38.49 -9.46 -5.96
N PHE A 23 39.61 -9.51 -6.68
CA PHE A 23 40.25 -10.76 -7.07
C PHE A 23 41.28 -11.19 -6.02
N ARG A 24 41.32 -12.48 -5.71
CA ARG A 24 42.45 -13.07 -4.97
C ARG A 24 43.65 -13.21 -5.89
N GLU A 25 44.84 -13.26 -5.32
CA GLU A 25 46.06 -13.52 -6.08
C GLU A 25 45.94 -14.87 -6.84
N GLY A 26 46.25 -14.86 -8.13
CA GLY A 26 46.11 -16.02 -9.02
C GLY A 26 44.68 -16.34 -9.49
N ALA A 27 43.67 -15.53 -9.14
CA ALA A 27 42.31 -15.73 -9.63
C ALA A 27 42.19 -15.46 -11.14
N GLY A 28 41.44 -16.34 -11.82
CA GLY A 28 41.15 -16.25 -13.25
C GLY A 28 40.09 -15.18 -13.60
N PRO A 29 39.78 -15.02 -14.89
CA PRO A 29 38.72 -14.13 -15.34
C PRO A 29 37.35 -14.57 -14.81
N VAL A 30 36.47 -13.60 -14.60
CA VAL A 30 35.06 -13.80 -14.23
C VAL A 30 34.20 -13.25 -15.36
N THR A 31 33.25 -14.03 -15.84
CA THR A 31 32.23 -13.52 -16.75
C THR A 31 31.05 -12.96 -15.97
N LEU A 32 30.44 -11.92 -16.50
CA LEU A 32 29.29 -11.23 -15.94
C LEU A 32 28.20 -11.16 -16.99
N ARG A 33 26.97 -11.51 -16.62
CA ARG A 33 25.76 -11.26 -17.44
C ARG A 33 24.64 -10.71 -16.58
N VAL A 34 23.78 -9.90 -17.16
CA VAL A 34 22.56 -9.41 -16.50
C VAL A 34 21.38 -10.25 -16.95
N ALA A 35 20.64 -10.81 -15.99
CA ALA A 35 19.42 -11.57 -16.22
C ALA A 35 18.23 -10.89 -15.54
N LEU A 36 17.02 -11.16 -16.03
CA LEU A 36 15.80 -10.74 -15.34
C LEU A 36 15.49 -11.74 -14.23
N ALA A 37 15.11 -11.23 -13.05
CA ALA A 37 14.64 -12.09 -11.96
C ALA A 37 13.16 -12.50 -12.13
N ASP A 38 12.45 -11.93 -13.11
CA ASP A 38 11.04 -12.17 -13.39
C ASP A 38 10.74 -13.67 -13.61
N PRO A 39 9.77 -14.25 -12.87
CA PRO A 39 9.33 -15.62 -13.09
C PRO A 39 8.92 -15.94 -14.54
N CYS A 40 8.38 -14.96 -15.27
CA CYS A 40 8.07 -15.10 -16.70
C CYS A 40 9.34 -15.31 -17.55
N ALA A 41 10.41 -14.58 -17.25
CA ALA A 41 11.68 -14.69 -17.96
C ALA A 41 12.47 -15.94 -17.57
N LYS A 42 12.32 -16.40 -16.33
CA LYS A 42 12.89 -17.65 -15.83
C LYS A 42 12.15 -18.91 -16.32
N GLY A 43 10.97 -18.75 -16.93
CA GLY A 43 10.13 -19.86 -17.34
C GLY A 43 9.49 -20.62 -16.16
N THR A 44 9.45 -20.02 -14.98
CA THR A 44 8.81 -20.59 -13.77
C THR A 44 7.35 -20.17 -13.61
N SER A 45 6.89 -19.19 -14.41
CA SER A 45 5.49 -18.78 -14.50
C SER A 45 5.03 -18.75 -15.95
N TYR A 46 3.77 -19.12 -16.19
CA TYR A 46 3.14 -18.99 -17.50
C TYR A 46 2.67 -17.54 -17.73
N CYS A 47 3.20 -16.88 -18.76
CA CYS A 47 2.94 -15.45 -19.00
C CYS A 47 2.65 -15.19 -20.49
N PRO A 48 1.41 -15.48 -20.96
CA PRO A 48 1.04 -15.32 -22.37
C PRO A 48 1.12 -13.86 -22.81
N GLY A 49 1.78 -13.62 -23.94
CA GLY A 49 1.92 -12.28 -24.53
C GLY A 49 2.88 -11.35 -23.79
N TRP A 50 3.58 -11.82 -22.75
CA TRP A 50 4.57 -11.03 -22.03
C TRP A 50 5.92 -11.00 -22.76
N ASP A 51 6.52 -9.83 -22.90
CA ASP A 51 7.91 -9.70 -23.35
C ASP A 51 8.85 -10.15 -22.22
N SER A 52 9.34 -11.38 -22.32
CA SER A 52 10.26 -11.97 -21.34
C SER A 52 11.72 -11.53 -21.51
N THR A 53 12.00 -10.63 -22.46
CA THR A 53 13.37 -10.16 -22.75
C THR A 53 13.74 -8.88 -22.01
N ARG A 54 12.76 -8.19 -21.39
CA ARG A 54 12.96 -6.95 -20.62
C ARG A 54 11.79 -6.67 -19.68
N TYR A 55 11.98 -5.74 -18.74
CA TYR A 55 10.85 -5.15 -18.00
C TYR A 55 10.20 -4.00 -18.79
N PRO A 56 8.94 -3.64 -18.50
CA PRO A 56 8.23 -2.58 -19.23
C PRO A 56 9.00 -1.25 -19.25
N GLY A 57 9.36 -0.81 -20.47
CA GLY A 57 10.01 0.49 -20.69
C GLY A 57 11.47 0.58 -20.26
N VAL A 58 12.17 -0.54 -20.01
CA VAL A 58 13.58 -0.52 -19.61
C VAL A 58 14.41 -1.44 -20.51
N GLU A 59 15.40 -0.86 -21.18
CA GLU A 59 16.47 -1.62 -21.84
C GLU A 59 17.62 -1.84 -20.85
N HIS A 60 18.18 -3.04 -20.84
CA HIS A 60 19.28 -3.43 -19.95
C HIS A 60 20.43 -4.07 -20.74
N PRO A 61 21.65 -4.16 -20.17
CA PRO A 61 22.76 -4.82 -20.83
C PRO A 61 22.45 -6.29 -21.11
N ARG A 62 22.76 -6.78 -22.31
CA ARG A 62 22.49 -8.16 -22.73
C ARG A 62 23.76 -8.92 -23.09
N GLU A 63 24.87 -8.22 -23.30
CA GLU A 63 26.17 -8.85 -23.52
C GLU A 63 26.72 -9.53 -22.26
N THR A 64 27.49 -10.59 -22.48
CA THR A 64 28.38 -11.15 -21.47
C THR A 64 29.67 -10.35 -21.45
N LEU A 65 30.02 -9.84 -20.28
CA LEU A 65 31.23 -9.05 -20.03
C LEU A 65 32.26 -9.91 -19.32
N THR A 66 33.55 -9.63 -19.52
CA THR A 66 34.64 -10.34 -18.81
C THR A 66 35.41 -9.36 -17.94
N LEU A 67 35.44 -9.64 -16.65
CA LEU A 67 36.21 -8.91 -15.65
C LEU A 67 37.49 -9.68 -15.33
N THR A 68 38.59 -8.95 -15.20
CA THR A 68 39.91 -9.53 -14.90
C THR A 68 40.54 -8.76 -13.74
N PRO A 69 41.61 -9.29 -13.11
CA PRO A 69 42.36 -8.50 -12.12
C PRO A 69 42.87 -7.15 -12.65
N GLY A 70 43.16 -7.03 -13.95
CA GLY A 70 43.58 -5.78 -14.59
C GLY A 70 42.43 -4.83 -14.96
N THR A 71 41.21 -5.35 -15.07
CA THR A 71 39.97 -4.61 -15.37
C THR A 71 38.84 -5.10 -14.45
N PRO A 72 38.91 -4.80 -13.14
CA PRO A 72 38.02 -5.40 -12.15
C PRO A 72 36.68 -4.69 -12.00
N GLU A 73 36.43 -3.66 -12.80
CA GLU A 73 35.27 -2.77 -12.68
C GLU A 73 34.53 -2.66 -14.02
N VAL A 74 33.20 -2.62 -13.95
CA VAL A 74 32.32 -2.35 -15.08
C VAL A 74 31.11 -1.52 -14.65
N SER A 75 30.61 -0.70 -15.56
CA SER A 75 29.36 0.04 -15.38
C SER A 75 28.29 -0.53 -16.29
N LEU A 76 27.14 -0.85 -15.69
CA LEU A 76 25.96 -1.39 -16.36
C LEU A 76 24.93 -0.28 -16.52
N ALA A 77 24.58 0.05 -17.76
CA ALA A 77 23.61 1.10 -18.08
C ALA A 77 22.23 0.51 -18.36
N PHE A 78 21.21 1.01 -17.67
CA PHE A 78 19.80 0.65 -17.86
C PHE A 78 19.07 1.88 -18.38
N GLN A 79 18.60 1.84 -19.62
CA GLN A 79 17.95 2.97 -20.28
C GLN A 79 16.44 2.89 -20.06
N VAL A 80 15.87 3.92 -19.44
CA VAL A 80 14.42 4.02 -19.21
C VAL A 80 13.82 4.82 -20.36
N ALA A 81 12.83 4.24 -21.05
CA ALA A 81 12.14 4.93 -22.14
C ALA A 81 11.41 6.18 -21.63
N SER A 82 11.30 7.21 -22.46
CA SER A 82 10.66 8.48 -22.09
C SER A 82 9.15 8.35 -21.81
N ASP A 83 8.51 7.32 -22.37
CA ASP A 83 7.10 6.97 -22.18
C ASP A 83 6.89 5.85 -21.16
N ALA A 84 7.95 5.42 -20.45
CA ALA A 84 7.85 4.38 -19.44
C ALA A 84 6.98 4.83 -18.27
N LEU A 85 6.05 3.97 -17.85
CA LEU A 85 5.13 4.27 -16.75
C LEU A 85 5.82 4.16 -15.38
N PRO A 86 5.47 5.01 -14.39
CA PRO A 86 5.95 4.89 -13.01
C PRO A 86 5.56 3.57 -12.37
N GLN A 87 6.51 2.65 -12.19
CA GLN A 87 6.23 1.34 -11.63
C GLN A 87 7.49 0.64 -11.12
N GLY A 88 7.30 -0.59 -10.64
CA GLY A 88 8.34 -1.43 -10.08
C GLY A 88 8.34 -1.41 -8.56
N PRO A 89 9.48 -1.73 -7.92
CA PRO A 89 10.79 -1.94 -8.54
C PRO A 89 10.86 -3.23 -9.37
N PHE A 90 11.71 -3.22 -10.38
CA PHE A 90 12.12 -4.36 -11.20
C PHE A 90 13.40 -4.98 -10.65
N LYS A 91 13.51 -6.30 -10.63
CA LYS A 91 14.69 -7.01 -10.13
C LYS A 91 15.51 -7.63 -11.25
N TYR A 92 16.79 -7.31 -11.29
CA TYR A 92 17.79 -7.91 -12.16
C TYR A 92 18.77 -8.75 -11.34
N GLU A 93 19.29 -9.80 -11.95
CA GLU A 93 20.31 -10.68 -11.39
C GLU A 93 21.59 -10.51 -12.20
N VAL A 94 22.61 -9.91 -11.59
CA VAL A 94 23.96 -9.92 -12.13
C VAL A 94 24.56 -11.27 -11.78
N VAL A 95 24.70 -12.14 -12.78
CA VAL A 95 25.29 -13.46 -12.62
C VAL A 95 26.77 -13.38 -12.94
N LEU A 96 27.59 -13.64 -11.93
CA LEU A 96 29.04 -13.72 -12.02
C LEU A 96 29.43 -15.19 -12.10
N THR A 97 30.14 -15.59 -13.15
CA THR A 97 30.61 -16.97 -13.34
C THR A 97 32.12 -16.99 -13.40
N GLY A 98 32.75 -17.79 -12.54
CA GLY A 98 34.20 -17.96 -12.46
C GLY A 98 34.59 -19.39 -12.09
N GLN A 99 35.86 -19.60 -11.76
CA GLN A 99 36.36 -20.88 -11.23
C GLN A 99 36.88 -20.72 -9.80
N ASP A 100 36.60 -21.70 -8.95
CA ASP A 100 37.21 -21.80 -7.63
C ASP A 100 38.65 -22.37 -7.70
N ALA A 101 39.30 -22.51 -6.53
CA ALA A 101 40.65 -23.03 -6.42
C ALA A 101 40.80 -24.48 -6.91
N SER A 102 39.71 -25.23 -7.06
CA SER A 102 39.70 -26.59 -7.60
C SER A 102 39.49 -26.64 -9.13
N GLY A 103 39.31 -25.49 -9.78
CA GLY A 103 38.96 -25.38 -11.20
C GLY A 103 37.47 -25.62 -11.49
N LYS A 104 36.64 -25.75 -10.45
CA LYS A 104 35.19 -25.94 -10.61
C LYS A 104 34.53 -24.60 -10.90
N THR A 105 33.59 -24.58 -11.86
CA THR A 105 32.76 -23.40 -12.13
C THR A 105 31.88 -23.06 -10.93
N VAL A 106 31.92 -21.79 -10.50
CA VAL A 106 31.09 -21.23 -9.44
C VAL A 106 30.33 -20.02 -9.98
N GLU A 107 29.08 -19.90 -9.56
CA GLU A 107 28.24 -18.73 -9.84
C GLU A 107 27.91 -17.97 -8.56
N GLU A 108 28.01 -16.64 -8.63
CA GLU A 108 27.53 -15.73 -7.60
C GLU A 108 26.50 -14.77 -8.23
N VAL A 109 25.40 -14.53 -7.52
CA VAL A 109 24.32 -13.67 -8.02
C VAL A 109 24.20 -12.44 -7.15
N VAL A 110 24.26 -11.27 -7.78
CA VAL A 110 24.09 -9.98 -7.13
C VAL A 110 22.79 -9.34 -7.63
N PRO A 111 21.80 -9.10 -6.75
CA PRO A 111 20.55 -8.48 -7.16
C PRO A 111 20.71 -6.96 -7.34
N LEU A 112 20.07 -6.44 -8.39
CA LEU A 112 19.89 -5.01 -8.63
C LEU A 112 18.40 -4.69 -8.76
N TYR A 113 17.96 -3.53 -8.29
CA TYR A 113 16.57 -3.11 -8.29
C TYR A 113 16.42 -1.74 -8.91
N LEU A 114 15.56 -1.62 -9.93
CA LEU A 114 15.28 -0.35 -10.59
C LEU A 114 13.81 0.00 -10.44
N LYS A 115 13.52 1.16 -9.86
CA LYS A 115 12.17 1.73 -9.81
C LYS A 115 12.06 2.90 -10.78
N ILE A 116 10.99 2.92 -11.58
CA ILE A 116 10.69 4.08 -12.43
C ILE A 116 9.80 5.03 -11.63
N LEU A 117 10.25 6.28 -11.45
CA LEU A 117 9.47 7.30 -10.75
C LEU A 117 9.72 8.68 -11.37
N PRO A 118 8.68 9.42 -11.80
CA PRO A 118 8.79 10.77 -12.30
C PRO A 118 9.44 11.72 -11.27
N PRO A 119 10.22 12.72 -11.73
CA PRO A 119 10.76 13.75 -10.85
C PRO A 119 9.65 14.46 -10.08
N GLY A 120 9.80 14.53 -8.76
CA GLY A 120 8.86 15.19 -7.87
C GLY A 120 7.66 14.33 -7.44
N GLU A 121 7.47 13.13 -8.01
CA GLU A 121 6.53 12.16 -7.47
C GLU A 121 7.09 11.52 -6.19
N ARG A 122 6.25 11.38 -5.17
CA ARG A 122 6.60 10.69 -3.93
C ARG A 122 6.39 9.19 -4.09
N SER A 123 7.40 8.39 -3.75
CA SER A 123 7.26 6.93 -3.77
C SER A 123 6.27 6.44 -2.70
N GLY A 124 5.70 5.25 -2.91
CA GLY A 124 4.80 4.63 -1.93
C GLY A 124 5.44 4.45 -0.54
N MET A 125 6.74 4.10 -0.48
CA MET A 125 7.48 3.97 0.78
C MET A 125 7.69 5.30 1.49
N GLU A 126 8.01 6.37 0.76
CA GLU A 126 8.11 7.72 1.33
C GLU A 126 6.75 8.22 1.83
N ALA A 127 5.67 7.95 1.09
CA ALA A 127 4.32 8.31 1.51
C ALA A 127 3.90 7.52 2.77
N TRP A 128 4.22 6.23 2.85
CA TRP A 128 3.95 5.45 4.06
C TRP A 128 4.72 6.00 5.26
N ASN A 129 6.02 6.28 5.10
CA ASN A 129 6.85 6.84 6.16
C ASN A 129 6.46 8.26 6.56
N PHE A 130 5.90 9.05 5.65
CA PHE A 130 5.27 10.33 6.00
C PHE A 130 4.14 10.13 7.03
N TRP A 131 3.23 9.18 6.81
CA TRP A 131 2.12 8.92 7.74
C TRP A 131 2.57 8.32 9.07
N ARG A 132 3.61 7.48 9.05
CA ARG A 132 4.23 6.98 10.28
C ARG A 132 4.85 8.11 11.08
N SER A 133 5.61 8.99 10.44
CA SER A 133 6.17 10.19 11.06
C SER A 133 5.09 11.14 11.59
N TYR A 134 3.98 11.31 10.86
CA TYR A 134 2.80 12.07 11.29
C TYR A 134 2.22 11.55 12.62
N LEU A 135 2.30 10.24 12.89
CA LEU A 135 1.89 9.62 14.15
C LEU A 135 3.02 9.48 15.19
N GLY A 136 4.21 10.02 14.91
CA GLY A 136 5.37 9.91 15.80
C GLY A 136 6.00 8.51 15.84
N LEU A 137 5.74 7.68 14.81
CA LEU A 137 6.29 6.33 14.70
C LEU A 137 7.60 6.35 13.89
N SER A 138 8.49 5.40 14.21
CA SER A 138 9.70 5.17 13.43
C SER A 138 9.37 4.79 11.98
N PRO A 139 10.16 5.25 11.00
CA PRO A 139 10.00 4.84 9.62
C PRO A 139 10.22 3.34 9.45
N VAL A 140 9.51 2.77 8.48
CA VAL A 140 9.73 1.42 7.97
C VAL A 140 10.84 1.46 6.92
N ARG A 141 11.78 0.53 7.01
CA ARG A 141 12.83 0.35 6.01
C ARG A 141 12.27 -0.45 4.83
N GLU A 142 12.51 0.04 3.61
CA GLU A 142 12.17 -0.73 2.41
C GLU A 142 13.04 -1.99 2.31
N ASP A 143 12.39 -3.10 2.02
CA ASP A 143 13.00 -4.34 1.58
C ASP A 143 12.74 -4.49 0.07
N PRO A 144 13.77 -4.28 -0.78
CA PRO A 144 13.64 -4.33 -2.22
C PRO A 144 13.08 -5.65 -2.77
N GLU A 145 13.37 -6.78 -2.11
CA GLU A 145 12.86 -8.08 -2.53
C GLU A 145 11.34 -8.14 -2.34
N TRP A 146 10.85 -7.68 -1.18
CA TRP A 146 9.42 -7.61 -0.91
C TRP A 146 8.71 -6.56 -1.79
N SER A 147 9.36 -5.45 -2.13
CA SER A 147 8.83 -4.49 -3.10
C SER A 147 8.71 -5.11 -4.51
N PHE A 148 9.68 -5.90 -4.94
CA PHE A 148 9.61 -6.65 -6.20
C PHE A 148 8.49 -7.70 -6.18
N TRP A 149 8.35 -8.46 -5.09
CA TRP A 149 7.26 -9.44 -4.94
C TRP A 149 5.89 -8.77 -4.93
N ALA A 150 5.78 -7.60 -4.31
CA ALA A 150 4.57 -6.79 -4.35
C ALA A 150 4.24 -6.31 -5.77
N TRP A 151 5.25 -6.00 -6.59
CA TRP A 151 5.06 -5.68 -8.01
C TRP A 151 4.57 -6.90 -8.80
N LEU A 152 5.14 -8.08 -8.57
CA LEU A 152 4.68 -9.34 -9.18
C LEU A 152 3.21 -9.61 -8.87
N HIS A 153 2.83 -9.48 -7.58
CA HIS A 153 1.44 -9.64 -7.16
C HIS A 153 0.51 -8.62 -7.80
N SER A 154 0.94 -7.36 -7.86
CA SER A 154 0.19 -6.29 -8.51
C SER A 154 -0.05 -6.57 -9.99
N ARG A 155 0.96 -7.10 -10.70
CA ARG A 155 0.81 -7.53 -12.10
C ARG A 155 -0.18 -8.69 -12.22
N TYR A 156 -0.06 -9.69 -11.36
CA TYR A 156 -0.98 -10.83 -11.33
C TYR A 156 -2.43 -10.36 -11.20
N MET A 157 -2.70 -9.45 -10.26
CA MET A 157 -4.04 -8.91 -10.03
C MET A 157 -4.59 -8.14 -11.25
N ALA A 158 -3.76 -7.31 -11.87
CA ALA A 158 -4.16 -6.57 -13.08
C ALA A 158 -4.43 -7.49 -14.28
N MET A 159 -3.63 -8.54 -14.45
CA MET A 159 -3.71 -9.44 -15.60
C MET A 159 -4.80 -10.50 -15.47
N ASN A 160 -5.23 -10.82 -14.24
CA ASN A 160 -6.28 -11.80 -13.96
C ASN A 160 -7.58 -11.13 -13.49
N TYR A 161 -7.76 -9.83 -13.73
CA TYR A 161 -9.02 -9.15 -13.42
C TYR A 161 -10.17 -9.66 -14.33
N PRO A 162 -11.40 -9.86 -13.79
CA PRO A 162 -11.75 -9.82 -12.38
C PRO A 162 -11.24 -11.05 -11.63
N ASN A 163 -10.57 -10.83 -10.50
CA ASN A 163 -10.08 -11.88 -9.59
C ASN A 163 -10.87 -11.84 -8.27
N ASN A 164 -11.23 -13.01 -7.74
CA ASN A 164 -11.94 -13.17 -6.48
C ASN A 164 -11.01 -13.29 -5.25
N LEU A 165 -9.69 -13.29 -5.45
CA LEU A 165 -8.69 -13.45 -4.38
C LEU A 165 -7.80 -12.19 -4.27
N PRO A 166 -8.23 -11.10 -3.61
CA PRO A 166 -7.49 -9.84 -3.57
C PRO A 166 -6.19 -9.87 -2.75
N HIS A 167 -6.02 -10.87 -1.88
CA HIS A 167 -4.81 -11.04 -1.04
C HIS A 167 -4.14 -12.39 -1.28
N ASP A 168 -4.42 -13.04 -2.41
CA ASP A 168 -3.84 -14.34 -2.74
C ASP A 168 -3.69 -14.50 -4.25
N GLU A 169 -2.99 -15.54 -4.66
CA GLU A 169 -2.88 -15.93 -6.07
C GLU A 169 -3.29 -17.38 -6.23
N ASP A 170 -4.10 -17.65 -7.24
CA ASP A 170 -4.22 -19.00 -7.79
C ASP A 170 -3.00 -19.28 -8.67
N LEU A 171 -2.08 -20.12 -8.17
CA LEU A 171 -0.82 -20.45 -8.86
C LEU A 171 -1.02 -21.24 -10.16
N SER A 172 -2.25 -21.65 -10.49
CA SER A 172 -2.56 -22.24 -11.79
C SER A 172 -2.83 -21.20 -12.89
N GLN A 173 -3.04 -19.93 -12.50
CA GLN A 173 -3.37 -18.84 -13.42
C GLN A 173 -2.13 -18.20 -14.05
N PRO A 174 -2.28 -17.55 -15.23
CA PRO A 174 -1.23 -16.75 -15.82
C PRO A 174 -0.65 -15.71 -14.87
N PHE A 175 0.64 -15.41 -15.01
CA PHE A 175 1.40 -14.42 -14.23
C PHE A 175 1.53 -14.69 -12.72
N ALA A 176 0.90 -15.74 -12.20
CA ALA A 176 1.00 -16.10 -10.79
C ALA A 176 2.43 -16.56 -10.44
N SER A 177 2.87 -16.27 -9.22
CA SER A 177 4.15 -16.76 -8.71
C SER A 177 4.11 -17.01 -7.19
N PRO A 178 4.89 -17.97 -6.66
CA PRO A 178 4.98 -18.18 -5.21
C PRO A 178 5.44 -16.93 -4.43
N GLU A 179 6.26 -16.08 -5.04
CA GLU A 179 6.73 -14.81 -4.49
C GLU A 179 5.61 -13.77 -4.44
N GLY A 180 4.89 -13.57 -5.55
CA GLY A 180 3.73 -12.68 -5.62
C GLY A 180 2.65 -13.07 -4.61
N GLN A 181 2.33 -14.37 -4.53
CA GLN A 181 1.38 -14.92 -3.55
C GLN A 181 1.77 -14.58 -2.11
N GLN A 182 3.06 -14.66 -1.76
CA GLN A 182 3.54 -14.31 -0.43
C GLN A 182 3.38 -12.82 -0.12
N ALA A 183 3.60 -11.94 -1.10
CA ALA A 183 3.38 -10.50 -0.94
C ALA A 183 1.89 -10.17 -0.76
N GLY A 184 1.02 -10.74 -1.60
CA GLY A 184 -0.44 -10.57 -1.51
C GLY A 184 -0.98 -10.92 -0.13
N ARG A 185 -0.57 -12.07 0.43
CA ARG A 185 -1.03 -12.54 1.75
C ARG A 185 -0.60 -11.68 2.94
N LYS A 186 0.42 -10.83 2.76
CA LYS A 186 0.96 -9.97 3.82
C LYS A 186 0.64 -8.49 3.65
N GLY A 187 0.10 -8.10 2.49
CA GLY A 187 -0.02 -6.71 2.12
C GLY A 187 -1.42 -6.14 2.07
N ASN A 188 -1.49 -4.82 2.21
CA ASN A 188 -2.64 -4.06 1.74
C ASN A 188 -2.69 -4.13 0.21
N GLU A 189 -3.89 -4.15 -0.35
CA GLU A 189 -4.15 -4.20 -1.79
C GLU A 189 -4.94 -2.96 -2.21
N TRP A 190 -4.64 -2.46 -3.42
CA TRP A 190 -5.40 -1.40 -4.06
C TRP A 190 -5.37 -1.58 -5.57
N GLY A 191 -6.54 -1.48 -6.20
CA GLY A 191 -6.70 -1.57 -7.65
C GLY A 191 -7.55 -0.44 -8.19
N TYR A 192 -7.20 0.06 -9.38
CA TYR A 192 -7.94 1.14 -10.03
C TYR A 192 -7.85 1.08 -11.56
N PHE A 193 -8.97 1.36 -12.22
CA PHE A 193 -9.05 1.59 -13.66
C PHE A 193 -9.46 3.02 -13.90
N SER A 194 -8.67 3.76 -14.70
CA SER A 194 -8.97 5.17 -14.88
C SER A 194 -8.65 5.74 -16.25
N ARG A 195 -9.44 6.75 -16.59
CA ARG A 195 -9.26 7.61 -17.74
C ARG A 195 -9.39 9.06 -17.31
N ARG A 196 -8.63 9.94 -17.96
CA ARG A 196 -8.74 11.38 -17.80
C ARG A 196 -8.77 12.02 -19.17
N SER A 197 -9.82 12.81 -19.44
CA SER A 197 -10.03 13.45 -20.75
C SER A 197 -9.96 12.46 -21.93
N GLY A 198 -10.55 11.27 -21.75
CA GLY A 198 -10.58 10.21 -22.76
C GLY A 198 -9.30 9.39 -22.92
N GLN A 199 -8.21 9.73 -22.21
CA GLN A 199 -6.94 9.00 -22.27
C GLN A 199 -6.74 8.13 -21.02
N PRO A 200 -5.98 7.03 -21.11
CA PRO A 200 -5.52 6.28 -19.93
C PRO A 200 -4.91 7.22 -18.87
N TYR A 201 -5.27 6.99 -17.62
CA TYR A 201 -4.71 7.71 -16.48
C TYR A 201 -4.16 6.73 -15.45
N TRP A 202 -3.09 7.13 -14.79
CA TRP A 202 -2.43 6.35 -13.76
C TRP A 202 -2.19 7.21 -12.52
N PRO A 203 -2.81 6.88 -11.39
CA PRO A 203 -2.61 7.64 -10.15
C PRO A 203 -1.15 7.58 -9.66
N PRO A 204 -0.64 8.66 -9.04
CA PRO A 204 0.64 8.67 -8.34
C PRO A 204 0.71 7.62 -7.24
N GLU A 205 1.90 7.12 -6.90
CA GLU A 205 2.10 6.09 -5.87
C GLU A 205 1.60 6.48 -4.48
N GLU A 206 1.58 7.77 -4.16
CA GLU A 206 1.02 8.25 -2.89
C GLU A 206 -0.52 8.10 -2.79
N SER A 207 -1.22 7.91 -3.91
CA SER A 207 -2.68 7.77 -3.96
C SER A 207 -3.19 6.52 -3.22
N PRO A 208 -2.72 5.28 -3.53
CA PRO A 208 -3.09 4.09 -2.75
C PRO A 208 -2.75 4.22 -1.27
N ILE A 209 -1.61 4.85 -0.94
CA ILE A 209 -1.18 5.07 0.44
C ILE A 209 -2.18 5.93 1.21
N ASN A 210 -2.59 7.07 0.64
CA ASN A 210 -3.57 7.95 1.27
C ASN A 210 -4.95 7.30 1.35
N GLY A 211 -5.33 6.52 0.33
CA GLY A 211 -6.56 5.72 0.35
C GLY A 211 -6.57 4.72 1.51
N TRP A 212 -5.50 3.94 1.68
CA TRP A 212 -5.36 3.01 2.81
C TRP A 212 -5.26 3.70 4.16
N ILE A 213 -4.66 4.89 4.25
CA ILE A 213 -4.63 5.64 5.51
C ILE A 213 -6.02 6.20 5.83
N ALA A 214 -6.82 6.59 4.85
CA ALA A 214 -8.20 7.01 5.09
C ALA A 214 -9.12 5.85 5.52
N ALA A 215 -8.81 4.63 5.08
CA ALA A 215 -9.57 3.41 5.35
C ALA A 215 -9.10 2.74 6.68
N PRO A 216 -9.92 2.68 7.74
CA PRO A 216 -9.47 2.31 9.08
C PRO A 216 -8.85 0.91 9.19
N PHE A 217 -9.41 -0.11 8.52
CA PHE A 217 -8.86 -1.48 8.62
C PHE A 217 -7.50 -1.62 7.91
N HIS A 218 -7.30 -0.97 6.76
CA HIS A 218 -6.01 -0.89 6.09
C HIS A 218 -5.00 -0.05 6.89
N ARG A 219 -5.45 1.09 7.44
CA ARG A 219 -4.62 1.99 8.25
C ARG A 219 -4.00 1.24 9.42
N PHE A 220 -4.75 0.42 10.15
CA PHE A 220 -4.27 -0.30 11.33
C PHE A 220 -3.00 -1.12 11.08
N ASN A 221 -2.88 -1.74 9.90
CA ASN A 221 -1.68 -2.45 9.50
C ASN A 221 -0.51 -1.45 9.29
N MET A 222 -0.73 -0.39 8.49
CA MET A 222 0.31 0.56 8.11
C MET A 222 0.90 1.33 9.29
N ILE A 223 0.09 1.64 10.30
CA ILE A 223 0.51 2.42 11.46
C ILE A 223 0.82 1.56 12.69
N ALA A 224 0.97 0.25 12.50
CA ALA A 224 1.38 -0.63 13.58
C ALA A 224 2.77 -0.22 14.12
N PRO A 225 2.93 0.00 15.44
CA PRO A 225 4.22 0.37 16.06
C PRO A 225 5.33 -0.66 15.84
N ARG A 226 4.97 -1.94 15.67
CA ARG A 226 5.90 -3.06 15.50
C ARG A 226 6.39 -3.26 14.05
N ALA A 227 5.88 -2.49 13.10
CA ALA A 227 6.34 -2.51 11.72
C ALA A 227 7.75 -1.91 11.63
N THR A 228 8.69 -2.64 11.02
CA THR A 228 10.09 -2.20 10.88
C THR A 228 10.63 -2.36 9.47
N ASN A 229 10.15 -3.35 8.72
CA ASN A 229 10.47 -3.55 7.32
C ASN A 229 9.18 -3.69 6.51
N GLY A 230 9.26 -3.49 5.21
CA GLY A 230 8.13 -3.66 4.31
C GLY A 230 8.52 -3.40 2.87
N GLY A 231 7.59 -3.63 1.96
CA GLY A 231 7.78 -3.30 0.54
C GLY A 231 6.60 -2.49 0.01
N PHE A 232 6.80 -1.90 -1.16
CA PHE A 232 5.73 -1.31 -1.96
C PHE A 232 6.02 -1.59 -3.44
N GLY A 233 5.07 -2.23 -4.09
CA GLY A 233 5.12 -2.49 -5.53
C GLY A 233 3.82 -2.02 -6.17
N ILE A 234 3.93 -1.36 -7.32
CA ILE A 234 2.79 -0.94 -8.13
C ILE A 234 3.01 -1.34 -9.58
N TYR A 235 2.05 -2.06 -10.16
CA TYR A 235 2.03 -2.39 -11.57
C TYR A 235 1.13 -1.41 -12.32
N LYS A 236 1.58 -0.97 -13.50
CA LYS A 236 0.85 -0.05 -14.36
C LYS A 236 0.97 -0.44 -15.83
N ASP A 237 -0.16 -0.45 -16.52
CA ASP A 237 -0.21 -0.53 -17.99
C ASP A 237 -1.48 0.13 -18.55
N ALA A 238 -1.60 0.12 -19.89
CA ALA A 238 -2.85 0.39 -20.58
C ALA A 238 -3.28 -0.86 -21.34
N GLY A 239 -4.55 -1.22 -21.26
CA GLY A 239 -5.08 -2.37 -21.98
C GLY A 239 -6.59 -2.51 -21.86
N PRO A 240 -7.18 -3.51 -22.55
CA PRO A 240 -8.57 -3.88 -22.37
C PRO A 240 -8.84 -4.25 -20.90
N VAL A 241 -9.92 -3.74 -20.35
CA VAL A 241 -10.44 -4.16 -19.05
C VAL A 241 -11.77 -4.90 -19.29
N PRO A 242 -11.89 -6.17 -18.89
CA PRO A 242 -13.15 -6.91 -18.97
C PRO A 242 -14.32 -6.11 -18.38
N GLY A 243 -15.39 -5.92 -19.16
CA GLY A 243 -16.57 -5.14 -18.78
C GLY A 243 -16.47 -3.62 -19.05
N TYR A 244 -15.27 -3.08 -19.29
CA TYR A 244 -15.05 -1.63 -19.50
C TYR A 244 -14.54 -1.28 -20.91
N GLY A 245 -13.92 -2.24 -21.61
CA GLY A 245 -13.34 -2.06 -22.94
C GLY A 245 -11.93 -1.48 -22.91
N ASP A 246 -11.51 -0.86 -24.01
CA ASP A 246 -10.15 -0.37 -24.21
C ASP A 246 -9.91 1.05 -23.67
N GLY A 247 -8.63 1.41 -23.54
CA GLY A 247 -8.20 2.78 -23.29
C GLY A 247 -8.22 3.20 -21.82
N TYR A 248 -8.26 2.25 -20.88
CA TYR A 248 -8.09 2.52 -19.45
C TYR A 248 -6.64 2.33 -19.04
N GLY A 249 -6.15 3.20 -18.16
CA GLY A 249 -4.94 2.94 -17.39
C GLY A 249 -5.31 2.01 -16.24
N ARG A 250 -4.63 0.87 -16.15
CA ARG A 250 -4.76 -0.08 -15.04
C ARG A 250 -3.63 0.17 -14.07
N SER A 251 -3.96 0.28 -12.79
CA SER A 251 -2.99 0.38 -11.70
C SER A 251 -3.37 -0.60 -10.60
N TRP A 252 -2.40 -1.35 -10.12
CA TRP A 252 -2.55 -2.23 -8.98
C TRP A 252 -1.36 -2.07 -8.05
N ALA A 253 -1.60 -1.98 -6.75
CA ALA A 253 -0.56 -1.79 -5.75
C ALA A 253 -0.70 -2.79 -4.61
N ASN A 254 0.44 -3.23 -4.11
CA ASN A 254 0.55 -4.06 -2.93
C ASN A 254 1.60 -3.49 -1.97
N LEU A 255 1.29 -3.54 -0.67
CA LEU A 255 2.18 -3.06 0.40
C LEU A 255 2.31 -4.13 1.48
N PRO A 256 3.25 -5.09 1.35
CA PRO A 256 3.51 -6.08 2.39
C PRO A 256 4.19 -5.42 3.59
N ASN A 257 3.58 -5.55 4.76
CA ASN A 257 4.13 -5.04 6.01
C ASN A 257 4.76 -6.17 6.83
N LEU A 258 6.01 -5.97 7.26
CA LEU A 258 6.79 -6.96 7.99
C LEU A 258 7.05 -6.49 9.43
N TYR A 259 6.52 -7.27 10.36
CA TYR A 259 6.67 -7.05 11.79
C TYR A 259 8.02 -7.58 12.29
N GLY A 260 8.63 -6.84 13.21
CA GLY A 260 9.87 -7.25 13.87
C GLY A 260 10.38 -6.26 14.93
N GLY A 261 9.69 -5.13 15.10
CA GLY A 261 10.07 -4.12 16.09
C GLY A 261 9.56 -4.45 17.49
N THR A 262 10.28 -3.92 18.48
CA THR A 262 9.87 -3.86 19.88
C THR A 262 9.15 -2.56 20.22
N GLY A 263 8.94 -1.67 19.23
CA GLY A 263 8.25 -0.41 19.38
C GLY A 263 6.87 -0.61 20.01
N SER A 264 6.64 0.11 21.11
CA SER A 264 5.37 0.11 21.82
C SER A 264 5.00 1.53 22.16
N VAL A 265 3.74 1.87 21.94
CA VAL A 265 3.10 3.11 22.36
C VAL A 265 1.84 2.73 23.14
N PRO A 266 1.48 3.45 24.21
CA PRO A 266 0.33 3.07 25.04
C PRO A 266 -0.98 3.16 24.27
N TYR A 267 -1.05 4.06 23.28
CA TYR A 267 -2.14 4.15 22.33
C TYR A 267 -1.72 5.03 21.13
N LEU A 268 -2.49 4.94 20.05
CA LEU A 268 -2.46 5.88 18.93
C LEU A 268 -3.85 6.47 18.72
N LEU A 269 -3.90 7.80 18.52
CA LEU A 269 -5.06 8.54 18.07
C LEU A 269 -4.84 8.95 16.62
N PHE A 270 -5.84 8.74 15.79
CA PHE A 270 -5.90 9.27 14.43
C PHE A 270 -7.20 10.07 14.28
N PRO A 271 -7.16 11.32 13.78
CA PRO A 271 -5.97 12.12 13.44
C PRO A 271 -5.02 12.34 14.64
N ALA A 272 -3.74 12.58 14.37
CA ALA A 272 -2.74 12.75 15.41
C ALA A 272 -3.00 14.05 16.20
N PRO A 273 -2.88 14.03 17.55
CA PRO A 273 -3.08 15.21 18.38
C PRO A 273 -2.15 16.36 17.99
N ASP A 274 -2.71 17.57 17.95
CA ASP A 274 -2.01 18.85 17.74
C ASP A 274 -1.21 18.92 16.43
N ARG A 275 -1.60 18.12 15.43
CA ARG A 275 -0.95 18.06 14.11
C ARG A 275 -1.90 18.37 12.98
N GLU A 276 -1.33 18.89 11.89
CA GLU A 276 -2.06 19.15 10.65
C GLU A 276 -2.27 17.86 9.86
N LEU A 277 -3.53 17.55 9.59
CA LEU A 277 -4.01 16.38 8.87
C LEU A 277 -4.22 16.71 7.39
N ALA A 278 -3.57 15.97 6.50
CA ALA A 278 -3.63 16.19 5.06
C ALA A 278 -4.74 15.39 4.33
N LEU A 279 -5.72 14.86 5.06
CA LEU A 279 -6.88 14.11 4.55
C LEU A 279 -8.16 14.65 5.18
N GLU A 280 -9.24 14.67 4.42
CA GLU A 280 -10.51 15.24 4.87
C GLU A 280 -11.68 14.25 4.88
N ARG A 281 -11.54 13.10 4.20
CA ARG A 281 -12.65 12.17 3.96
C ARG A 281 -12.18 10.74 3.73
N TYR A 282 -13.10 9.80 3.89
CA TYR A 282 -12.96 8.42 3.44
C TYR A 282 -13.78 8.20 2.16
N GLN A 283 -13.21 7.47 1.21
CA GLN A 283 -13.76 7.29 -0.13
C GLN A 283 -14.54 5.99 -0.32
N GLY A 284 -14.77 5.24 0.77
CA GLY A 284 -15.41 3.93 0.69
C GLY A 284 -14.47 2.81 0.25
N ARG A 285 -15.07 1.68 -0.13
CA ARG A 285 -14.43 0.52 -0.77
C ARG A 285 -13.37 -0.19 0.08
N GLU A 286 -13.59 -0.26 1.38
CA GLU A 286 -12.79 -1.10 2.28
C GLU A 286 -13.50 -2.43 2.60
N ASN A 287 -12.72 -3.50 2.67
CA ASN A 287 -13.13 -4.76 3.28
C ASN A 287 -12.15 -5.10 4.42
N PRO A 288 -12.61 -5.48 5.62
CA PRO A 288 -14.01 -5.52 6.08
C PRO A 288 -14.73 -4.17 5.98
N ASN A 289 -16.07 -4.13 5.84
CA ASN A 289 -16.78 -2.87 5.58
C ASN A 289 -16.93 -2.04 6.87
N PRO A 290 -16.24 -0.88 7.00
CA PRO A 290 -16.28 -0.12 8.24
C PRO A 290 -17.55 0.72 8.40
N THR A 291 -18.37 0.93 7.37
CA THR A 291 -19.63 1.66 7.50
C THR A 291 -20.81 0.76 7.86
N ALA A 292 -20.66 -0.56 7.75
CA ALA A 292 -21.75 -1.51 7.97
C ALA A 292 -22.45 -1.39 9.34
N PRO A 293 -21.73 -1.18 10.48
CA PRO A 293 -22.39 -0.96 11.78
C PRO A 293 -23.24 0.31 11.80
N CYS A 294 -22.81 1.36 11.09
CA CYS A 294 -23.48 2.65 11.07
C CYS A 294 -24.72 2.64 10.18
N MET A 295 -24.70 1.88 9.08
CA MET A 295 -25.84 1.71 8.20
C MET A 295 -26.91 0.76 8.78
N ASN A 296 -26.49 -0.15 9.67
CA ASN A 296 -27.36 -1.19 10.23
C ASN A 296 -27.20 -1.29 11.76
N PRO A 297 -27.45 -0.20 12.50
CA PRO A 297 -27.13 -0.12 13.93
C PRO A 297 -27.88 -1.17 14.77
N ASP A 298 -29.06 -1.60 14.33
CA ASP A 298 -29.90 -2.57 15.03
C ASP A 298 -29.49 -4.03 14.78
N ASN A 299 -28.64 -4.30 13.78
CA ASN A 299 -28.14 -5.65 13.52
C ASN A 299 -26.91 -6.00 14.39
N SER A 300 -26.27 -5.00 14.99
CA SER A 300 -25.09 -5.20 15.82
C SER A 300 -25.44 -5.88 17.16
N PRO A 301 -24.57 -6.77 17.70
CA PRO A 301 -24.79 -7.41 19.00
C PRO A 301 -24.99 -6.41 20.14
N LYS A 302 -24.25 -5.30 20.07
CA LYS A 302 -24.54 -4.07 20.80
C LYS A 302 -24.69 -2.95 19.79
N ARG A 303 -25.66 -2.07 20.00
CA ARG A 303 -25.87 -0.91 19.14
C ARG A 303 -24.61 -0.01 19.13
N PRO A 304 -24.14 0.45 17.97
CA PRO A 304 -23.08 1.47 17.91
C PRO A 304 -23.57 2.76 18.57
N PHE A 305 -22.63 3.58 19.06
CA PHE A 305 -22.95 4.89 19.57
C PHE A 305 -23.26 5.83 18.39
N LEU A 306 -24.42 6.48 18.42
CA LEU A 306 -24.85 7.46 17.41
C LEU A 306 -25.07 8.79 18.11
N THR A 307 -24.47 9.87 17.60
CA THR A 307 -24.81 11.23 18.09
C THR A 307 -26.18 11.69 17.59
N GLN A 308 -26.64 11.13 16.48
CA GLN A 308 -27.91 11.45 15.85
C GLN A 308 -28.46 10.21 15.14
N GLU A 309 -29.75 9.94 15.34
CA GLU A 309 -30.46 8.84 14.71
C GLU A 309 -30.88 9.16 13.27
N GLY A 310 -31.06 8.12 12.45
CA GLY A 310 -31.61 8.24 11.09
C GLY A 310 -30.66 8.80 10.03
N LEU A 311 -29.37 8.93 10.34
CA LEU A 311 -28.32 9.29 9.37
C LEU A 311 -27.81 8.04 8.64
N THR A 312 -27.39 8.20 7.38
CA THR A 312 -26.83 7.12 6.56
C THR A 312 -25.40 7.46 6.13
N TRP A 313 -24.51 6.47 6.17
CA TRP A 313 -23.08 6.63 5.82
C TRP A 313 -22.78 6.12 4.40
N ASP A 314 -23.75 6.34 3.50
CA ASP A 314 -23.75 5.92 2.12
C ASP A 314 -24.53 6.91 1.24
N ASP A 315 -24.71 6.57 -0.03
CA ASP A 315 -25.54 7.30 -0.98
C ASP A 315 -27.05 6.96 -0.90
N GLY A 316 -27.48 6.26 0.15
CA GLY A 316 -28.83 5.72 0.30
C GLY A 316 -29.10 4.42 -0.48
N THR A 317 -28.11 3.88 -1.20
CA THR A 317 -28.22 2.60 -1.93
C THR A 317 -27.34 1.48 -1.37
N GLY A 318 -26.75 1.67 -0.18
CA GLY A 318 -25.77 0.75 0.39
C GLY A 318 -24.34 0.99 -0.11
N VAL A 319 -24.12 1.99 -0.97
CA VAL A 319 -22.80 2.30 -1.56
C VAL A 319 -22.30 3.64 -1.04
N VAL A 320 -21.08 3.66 -0.49
CA VAL A 320 -20.44 4.94 -0.11
C VAL A 320 -20.06 5.71 -1.39
N ARG A 321 -20.96 6.54 -1.94
CA ARG A 321 -20.67 7.41 -3.11
C ARG A 321 -20.54 8.89 -2.75
N THR A 322 -21.13 9.32 -1.65
CA THR A 322 -20.88 10.64 -1.06
C THR A 322 -19.71 10.51 -0.10
N PRO A 323 -18.75 11.46 -0.11
CA PRO A 323 -17.66 11.38 0.83
C PRO A 323 -18.21 11.53 2.24
N ILE A 324 -18.01 10.50 3.06
CA ILE A 324 -18.25 10.56 4.50
C ILE A 324 -16.99 11.08 5.19
N GLY A 325 -17.17 11.54 6.43
CA GLY A 325 -16.08 12.07 7.24
C GLY A 325 -14.90 11.12 7.37
N LEU A 326 -13.70 11.68 7.51
CA LEU A 326 -12.51 10.88 7.76
C LEU A 326 -12.65 10.13 9.09
N PRO A 327 -12.47 8.80 9.13
CA PRO A 327 -12.68 8.01 10.33
C PRO A 327 -11.62 8.33 11.38
N LEU A 328 -12.06 8.66 12.59
CA LEU A 328 -11.21 8.75 13.75
C LEU A 328 -11.00 7.34 14.31
N THR A 329 -9.79 7.07 14.80
CA THR A 329 -9.50 5.79 15.45
C THR A 329 -8.66 5.98 16.69
N LEU A 330 -8.93 5.11 17.67
CA LEU A 330 -8.07 4.83 18.79
C LEU A 330 -7.57 3.38 18.66
N GLN A 331 -6.29 3.14 18.92
CA GLN A 331 -5.69 1.80 19.06
C GLN A 331 -4.88 1.76 20.35
N THR A 332 -4.96 0.68 21.13
CA THR A 332 -4.27 0.55 22.44
C THR A 332 -3.28 -0.61 22.53
N PHE A 333 -3.15 -1.41 21.47
CA PHE A 333 -2.13 -2.46 21.33
C PHE A 333 -2.04 -3.40 22.54
N PRO A 334 -3.16 -4.01 22.97
CA PRO A 334 -3.19 -4.87 24.13
C PRO A 334 -2.31 -6.12 23.91
N ALA A 335 -1.75 -6.67 24.98
CA ALA A 335 -0.92 -7.88 24.91
C ALA A 335 -1.70 -9.13 24.46
N SER A 336 -3.01 -9.13 24.69
CA SER A 336 -3.96 -10.15 24.25
C SER A 336 -5.20 -9.47 23.67
N PRO A 337 -5.97 -10.12 22.76
CA PRO A 337 -7.19 -9.54 22.22
C PRO A 337 -8.16 -9.13 23.33
N VAL A 338 -8.71 -7.91 23.26
CA VAL A 338 -9.71 -7.39 24.22
C VAL A 338 -10.96 -6.92 23.49
N ASP A 339 -12.12 -7.06 24.12
CA ASP A 339 -13.33 -6.46 23.59
C ASP A 339 -13.30 -4.93 23.72
N THR A 340 -13.81 -4.24 22.70
CA THR A 340 -13.91 -2.78 22.67
C THR A 340 -15.33 -2.33 22.42
N GLU A 341 -15.70 -1.21 23.03
CA GLU A 341 -17.02 -0.59 22.91
C GLU A 341 -16.89 0.93 23.07
N VAL A 342 -17.60 1.68 22.25
CA VAL A 342 -17.72 3.14 22.37
C VAL A 342 -19.01 3.44 23.12
N LEU A 343 -18.89 4.21 24.20
CA LEU A 343 -19.98 4.60 25.09
C LEU A 343 -20.50 5.99 24.75
N GLU A 344 -19.58 6.90 24.41
CA GLU A 344 -19.89 8.28 24.03
C GLU A 344 -18.85 8.77 23.02
N GLY A 345 -19.24 9.68 22.13
CA GLY A 345 -18.35 10.30 21.16
C GLY A 345 -18.85 11.66 20.69
N ARG A 346 -17.93 12.57 20.36
CA ARG A 346 -18.26 13.89 19.82
C ARG A 346 -17.14 14.40 18.92
N LEU A 347 -17.50 15.05 17.81
CA LEU A 347 -16.56 15.79 16.97
C LEU A 347 -17.07 17.22 16.79
N THR A 348 -16.30 18.20 17.25
CA THR A 348 -16.70 19.61 17.27
C THR A 348 -15.74 20.45 16.44
N ARG A 349 -16.24 21.23 15.49
CA ARG A 349 -15.44 22.25 14.80
C ARG A 349 -15.29 23.47 15.71
N LEU A 350 -14.05 23.89 15.98
CA LEU A 350 -13.77 24.89 17.00
C LEU A 350 -14.08 26.32 16.57
N SER A 351 -14.14 26.60 15.26
CA SER A 351 -14.41 27.96 14.77
C SER A 351 -15.82 28.46 15.09
N ASP A 352 -16.80 27.56 15.16
CA ASP A 352 -18.22 27.89 15.31
C ASP A 352 -18.97 26.95 16.26
N GLY A 353 -18.29 25.98 16.86
CA GLY A 353 -18.89 25.01 17.77
C GLY A 353 -19.79 23.98 17.08
N SER A 354 -19.81 23.91 15.74
CA SER A 354 -20.68 22.99 15.02
C SER A 354 -20.28 21.54 15.31
N LEU A 355 -21.26 20.69 15.63
CA LEU A 355 -21.06 19.25 15.76
C LEU A 355 -21.08 18.60 14.38
N ASN A 356 -20.13 17.72 14.10
CA ASN A 356 -20.21 16.78 13.00
C ASN A 356 -20.81 15.47 13.58
N PRO A 357 -22.04 15.09 13.19
CA PRO A 357 -22.65 13.87 13.66
C PRO A 357 -21.74 12.67 13.40
N LEU A 358 -21.67 11.73 14.33
CA LEU A 358 -20.84 10.54 14.16
C LEU A 358 -21.56 9.27 14.60
N CYS A 359 -21.12 8.18 13.99
CA CYS A 359 -21.35 6.82 14.43
C CYS A 359 -20.02 6.25 14.96
N ALA A 360 -20.02 5.63 16.13
CA ALA A 360 -18.80 5.07 16.71
C ALA A 360 -19.02 3.68 17.31
N TYR A 361 -18.04 2.81 17.12
CA TYR A 361 -18.16 1.40 17.50
C TYR A 361 -16.81 0.78 17.84
N GLY A 362 -16.86 -0.24 18.69
CA GLY A 362 -15.77 -1.20 18.91
C GLY A 362 -16.15 -2.62 18.47
N SER A 363 -15.39 -3.63 18.89
CA SER A 363 -15.63 -5.03 18.53
C SER A 363 -16.98 -5.57 18.97
N LEU A 364 -17.52 -5.11 20.10
CA LEU A 364 -18.85 -5.55 20.57
C LEU A 364 -20.00 -4.92 19.78
N GLN A 365 -19.72 -3.86 19.03
CA GLN A 365 -20.70 -3.09 18.27
C GLN A 365 -20.53 -3.24 16.76
N TYR A 366 -19.52 -3.98 16.30
CA TYR A 366 -19.28 -4.21 14.89
C TYR A 366 -20.23 -5.28 14.34
N TRP A 367 -20.77 -5.00 13.16
CA TRP A 367 -21.55 -5.93 12.37
C TRP A 367 -21.36 -5.66 10.87
N GLU A 368 -21.35 -6.74 10.10
CA GLU A 368 -21.58 -6.72 8.66
C GLU A 368 -22.21 -8.06 8.25
N GLU A 369 -22.89 -8.09 7.10
CA GLU A 369 -23.63 -9.27 6.65
C GLU A 369 -22.71 -10.47 6.28
N ARG A 370 -21.51 -10.20 5.79
CA ARG A 370 -20.57 -11.21 5.26
C ARG A 370 -19.73 -11.80 6.39
N ASP A 371 -20.02 -13.04 6.75
CA ASP A 371 -19.40 -13.72 7.91
C ASP A 371 -17.87 -13.69 7.91
N SER A 372 -17.23 -14.00 6.78
CA SER A 372 -15.76 -14.02 6.68
C SER A 372 -15.13 -12.66 6.94
N TRP A 373 -15.73 -11.58 6.43
CA TRP A 373 -15.29 -10.22 6.68
C TRP A 373 -15.60 -9.78 8.10
N ARG A 374 -16.76 -10.16 8.62
CA ARG A 374 -17.17 -9.89 10.01
C ARG A 374 -16.18 -10.47 11.01
N GLU A 375 -15.80 -11.73 10.84
CA GLU A 375 -14.82 -12.40 11.70
C GLU A 375 -13.44 -11.73 11.62
N LYS A 376 -13.00 -11.35 10.40
CA LYS A 376 -11.74 -10.65 10.19
C LYS A 376 -11.73 -9.28 10.88
N ALA A 377 -12.81 -8.51 10.76
CA ALA A 377 -12.96 -7.22 11.45
C ALA A 377 -12.89 -7.36 12.97
N LEU A 378 -13.65 -8.29 13.54
CA LEU A 378 -13.66 -8.54 14.98
C LEU A 378 -12.29 -8.93 15.50
N LYS A 379 -11.55 -9.78 14.76
CA LYS A 379 -10.17 -10.16 15.10
C LYS A 379 -9.24 -8.94 15.08
N ILE A 380 -9.35 -8.08 14.08
CA ILE A 380 -8.54 -6.86 13.98
C ILE A 380 -8.86 -5.90 15.12
N LEU A 381 -10.13 -5.57 15.35
CA LEU A 381 -10.56 -4.64 16.40
C LEU A 381 -10.09 -5.11 17.78
N ARG A 382 -10.28 -6.39 18.10
CA ARG A 382 -9.85 -6.96 19.39
C ARG A 382 -8.33 -7.00 19.53
N GLY A 383 -7.63 -7.45 18.50
CA GLY A 383 -6.17 -7.58 18.52
C GLY A 383 -5.44 -6.23 18.59
N GLN A 384 -6.04 -5.18 18.05
CA GLN A 384 -5.50 -3.81 18.11
C GLN A 384 -6.01 -3.02 19.33
N GLY A 385 -6.99 -3.53 20.06
CA GLY A 385 -7.72 -2.77 21.08
C GLY A 385 -8.32 -1.50 20.48
N ALA A 386 -8.92 -1.63 19.30
CA ALA A 386 -9.30 -0.51 18.47
C ALA A 386 -10.79 -0.15 18.56
N VAL A 387 -11.08 1.14 18.39
CA VAL A 387 -12.43 1.65 18.09
C VAL A 387 -12.36 2.57 16.88
N ILE A 388 -13.49 2.69 16.18
CA ILE A 388 -13.62 3.57 15.03
C ILE A 388 -14.80 4.50 15.27
N ALA A 389 -14.62 5.80 14.96
CA ALA A 389 -15.68 6.79 14.93
C ALA A 389 -15.72 7.43 13.54
N PHE A 390 -16.86 7.31 12.87
CA PHE A 390 -17.15 7.81 11.54
C PHE A 390 -17.96 9.10 11.63
N PRO A 391 -17.38 10.26 11.32
CA PRO A 391 -18.16 11.47 11.12
C PRO A 391 -19.02 11.33 9.86
N HIS A 392 -20.20 11.95 9.87
CA HIS A 392 -21.12 11.93 8.75
C HIS A 392 -20.59 12.81 7.62
N GLU A 393 -20.15 14.02 7.97
CA GLU A 393 -19.67 14.99 6.99
C GLU A 393 -18.14 14.94 6.81
N PRO A 394 -17.62 15.23 5.60
CA PRO A 394 -16.21 15.51 5.40
C PRO A 394 -15.68 16.58 6.37
N LEU A 395 -14.43 16.43 6.77
CA LEU A 395 -13.75 17.45 7.55
C LEU A 395 -13.56 18.72 6.71
N THR A 396 -13.79 19.89 7.29
CA THR A 396 -13.65 21.16 6.57
C THR A 396 -12.16 21.51 6.42
N PRO A 397 -11.63 21.71 5.19
CA PRO A 397 -10.24 22.12 5.00
C PRO A 397 -9.91 23.42 5.72
N GLY A 398 -8.76 23.46 6.40
CA GLY A 398 -8.31 24.60 7.21
C GLY A 398 -8.98 24.73 8.59
N ALA A 399 -10.02 23.96 8.88
CA ALA A 399 -10.70 23.99 10.16
C ALA A 399 -9.95 23.20 11.24
N GLU A 400 -10.17 23.59 12.50
CA GLU A 400 -9.68 22.87 13.68
C GLU A 400 -10.84 22.15 14.36
N TYR A 401 -10.58 20.92 14.80
CA TYR A 401 -11.57 20.06 15.42
C TYR A 401 -11.09 19.58 16.79
N GLU A 402 -12.03 19.42 17.71
CA GLU A 402 -11.86 18.67 18.96
C GLU A 402 -12.67 17.38 18.87
N ALA A 403 -11.99 16.25 19.06
CA ALA A 403 -12.58 14.92 19.15
C ALA A 403 -12.64 14.47 20.60
N TYR A 404 -13.74 13.81 20.96
CA TYR A 404 -13.95 13.17 22.25
C TYR A 404 -14.44 11.73 22.03
N LEU A 405 -13.87 10.78 22.76
CA LEU A 405 -14.32 9.39 22.84
C LEU A 405 -14.27 8.88 24.26
N LYS A 406 -15.36 8.28 24.72
CA LYS A 406 -15.42 7.46 25.93
C LYS A 406 -15.58 6.01 25.52
N VAL A 407 -14.63 5.19 25.91
CA VAL A 407 -14.52 3.81 25.43
C VAL A 407 -14.39 2.85 26.59
N ARG A 408 -14.94 1.65 26.42
CA ARG A 408 -14.65 0.50 27.26
C ARG A 408 -13.67 -0.41 26.52
N LEU A 409 -12.56 -0.73 27.18
CA LEU A 409 -11.50 -1.63 26.71
C LEU A 409 -11.41 -2.78 27.71
N GLY A 410 -11.99 -3.93 27.38
CA GLY A 410 -12.22 -5.01 28.33
C GLY A 410 -13.11 -4.54 29.49
N SER A 411 -12.56 -4.50 30.70
CA SER A 411 -13.25 -4.02 31.91
C SER A 411 -12.99 -2.55 32.23
N GLU A 412 -12.05 -1.89 31.55
CA GLU A 412 -11.66 -0.51 31.84
C GLU A 412 -12.46 0.48 31.00
N VAL A 413 -12.91 1.58 31.61
CA VAL A 413 -13.50 2.72 30.88
C VAL A 413 -12.50 3.86 30.86
N ARG A 414 -12.24 4.41 29.68
CA ARG A 414 -11.28 5.49 29.45
C ARG A 414 -11.89 6.58 28.59
N GLU A 415 -11.42 7.81 28.79
CA GLU A 415 -11.83 8.98 28.02
C GLU A 415 -10.62 9.58 27.30
N PHE A 416 -10.85 9.99 26.05
CA PHE A 416 -9.85 10.57 25.17
C PHE A 416 -10.42 11.86 24.59
N THR A 417 -9.73 12.98 24.81
CA THR A 417 -10.02 14.25 24.15
C THR A 417 -8.76 14.73 23.45
N TRP A 418 -8.85 15.09 22.18
CA TRP A 418 -7.70 15.64 21.46
C TRP A 418 -8.15 16.59 20.35
N ARG A 419 -7.21 17.43 19.91
CA ARG A 419 -7.44 18.39 18.84
C ARG A 419 -6.56 18.08 17.64
N PHE A 420 -7.03 18.48 16.47
CA PHE A 420 -6.25 18.43 15.24
C PHE A 420 -6.74 19.50 14.27
N ARG A 421 -5.87 19.88 13.33
CA ARG A 421 -6.19 20.84 12.28
C ARG A 421 -6.23 20.12 10.94
N VAL A 422 -7.23 20.38 10.11
CA VAL A 422 -7.24 19.90 8.73
C VAL A 422 -6.41 20.86 7.89
N ALA A 423 -5.56 20.33 7.02
CA ALA A 423 -4.79 21.14 6.09
C ALA A 423 -5.70 22.02 5.23
N SER A 424 -5.17 23.15 4.77
CA SER A 424 -5.88 23.99 3.80
C SER A 424 -6.14 23.23 2.50
N GLN A 425 -7.11 23.69 1.71
CA GLN A 425 -7.54 23.01 0.48
C GLN A 425 -6.39 22.68 -0.50
N GLY A 426 -5.38 23.55 -0.60
CA GLY A 426 -4.22 23.36 -1.48
C GLY A 426 -3.15 22.42 -0.91
N ASN A 427 -3.23 22.11 0.38
CA ASN A 427 -2.27 21.26 1.10
C ASN A 427 -2.81 19.85 1.39
N LEU A 428 -4.06 19.56 1.03
CA LEU A 428 -4.59 18.21 1.09
C LEU A 428 -3.79 17.33 0.13
N ARG A 429 -3.27 16.23 0.66
CA ARG A 429 -2.37 15.31 -0.06
C ARG A 429 -3.18 14.15 -0.54
N PRO A 430 -2.95 13.78 -1.80
CA PRO A 430 -4.03 13.51 -2.71
C PRO A 430 -5.13 12.72 -2.02
N LEU A 431 -6.25 13.42 -1.83
CA LEU A 431 -7.59 12.94 -2.09
C LEU A 431 -8.42 14.07 -2.75
N ARG A 432 -8.00 14.51 -3.95
CA ARG A 432 -8.96 14.94 -4.99
C ARG A 432 -8.86 13.99 -6.17
N VAL A 433 -9.74 13.00 -6.19
CA VAL A 433 -10.14 12.35 -7.43
C VAL A 433 -11.53 12.94 -7.74
N GLU A 434 -11.57 13.90 -8.67
CA GLU A 434 -12.80 14.26 -9.40
C GLU A 434 -13.48 12.97 -9.90
N PRO A 435 -14.82 12.92 -9.97
CA PRO A 435 -15.57 11.68 -9.99
C PRO A 435 -15.04 10.77 -11.08
N ALA A 436 -14.52 9.59 -10.70
CA ALA A 436 -14.54 8.51 -11.65
C ALA A 436 -15.99 8.30 -12.00
N HIS A 437 -16.29 8.45 -13.29
CA HIS A 437 -17.53 7.97 -13.87
C HIS A 437 -17.76 6.55 -13.33
N GLU A 438 -18.80 6.46 -12.52
CA GLU A 438 -19.30 5.28 -11.86
C GLU A 438 -19.42 4.15 -12.87
N PHE A 439 -18.83 2.98 -12.67
CA PHE A 439 -19.45 1.77 -13.21
C PHE A 439 -19.40 0.60 -12.21
N TRP A 440 -20.61 0.33 -11.70
CA TRP A 440 -21.31 -0.93 -11.42
C TRP A 440 -20.60 -2.15 -10.86
N GLU A 441 -21.22 -2.66 -9.80
CA GLU A 441 -21.20 -4.06 -9.37
C GLU A 441 -21.34 -4.99 -10.56
N VAL A 442 -20.41 -5.94 -10.68
CA VAL A 442 -20.69 -7.22 -11.32
C VAL A 442 -20.92 -8.20 -10.19
N ARG A 443 -22.15 -8.70 -10.11
CA ARG A 443 -22.58 -9.77 -9.19
C ARG A 443 -21.84 -11.07 -9.44
#